data_AF-A0A6G3RZS0-F1
#
_entry.id   AF-A0A6G3RZS0-F1
#
_cell.length_a   1.000
_cell.length_b   1.000
_cell.length_c   1.000
_cell.angle_alpha   90.00
_cell.angle_beta   90.00
_cell.angle_gamma   90.00
#
_symmetry.space_group_name_H-M   'P 1'
#
loop_
_entity.id
_entity.type
_entity.pdbx_description
1 polymer ?
#
loop_
_entity_poly.entity_id
_entity_poly.type
_entity_poly.pdbx_seq_one_letter_code
_entity_poly.pdbx_strand_id
1 'polypeptide(L)'
;MVAAASAVVAVGTVAGLVSALDDGPDGSDRARPTVTGSPSVLPMPAVPSRTTNSPSPKMSSPKPNKAKRTQKAPSATPRARGGSPAPNGSARLYRHADSQVLEWVRAHRSDPRRPLIESRIADRPAAVWFADFTPSTVTSRVRAVTSRAGAGQVPVVVPYAIPQRDCGGASDGGAPDVGAYDDWIDRFAAGLGAREVVVILEPDALSQTECLSEGQRADRYAALARAGRVMKAANPRARVYYDAGHSDWNPAATQAARLRAAGAASAASSDGIFTNVSNFNRTSDEV
;
A
#
# COMPACT_ATOMS: atom_id res chain seq x y z
N MET A 1 44.73 -44.67 8.58
CA MET A 1 43.90 -45.15 7.44
C MET A 1 42.84 -46.10 7.97
N VAL A 2 41.58 -45.78 7.66
CA VAL A 2 40.42 -46.67 7.51
C VAL A 2 39.78 -47.27 8.78
N ALA A 3 38.74 -46.56 9.20
CA ALA A 3 37.33 -46.97 9.27
C ALA A 3 36.85 -48.01 10.30
N ALA A 4 35.90 -47.55 11.12
CA ALA A 4 34.75 -48.34 11.52
C ALA A 4 33.50 -47.44 11.63
N ALA A 5 32.50 -47.83 10.83
CA ALA A 5 31.05 -47.72 10.96
C ALA A 5 30.41 -46.74 11.96
N SER A 6 29.35 -46.06 11.52
CA SER A 6 27.99 -46.38 12.00
C SER A 6 26.92 -45.67 11.17
N ALA A 7 25.99 -46.46 10.65
CA ALA A 7 24.72 -46.02 10.08
C ALA A 7 23.79 -45.61 11.22
N VAL A 8 23.08 -44.49 11.08
CA VAL A 8 21.95 -44.14 11.93
C VAL A 8 20.69 -44.10 11.06
N VAL A 9 19.75 -44.95 11.47
CA VAL A 9 18.45 -45.23 10.89
C VAL A 9 17.49 -44.07 11.20
N ALA A 10 16.75 -43.62 10.20
CA ALA A 10 15.61 -42.73 10.35
C ALA A 10 14.40 -43.49 10.89
N VAL A 11 13.96 -43.18 12.11
CA VAL A 11 12.63 -43.53 12.63
C VAL A 11 12.08 -42.30 13.35
N GLY A 12 11.19 -41.56 12.68
CA GLY A 12 10.37 -40.52 13.29
C GLY A 12 8.96 -41.04 13.45
N THR A 13 8.58 -41.33 14.69
CA THR A 13 7.28 -41.86 15.11
C THR A 13 6.18 -40.80 15.03
N VAL A 14 5.01 -41.22 14.53
CA VAL A 14 3.75 -40.48 14.58
C VAL A 14 3.11 -40.68 15.96
N ALA A 15 2.94 -39.60 16.71
CA ALA A 15 2.08 -39.51 17.91
C ALA A 15 1.75 -38.02 18.11
N GLY A 16 0.55 -37.57 18.46
CA GLY A 16 -0.73 -38.22 18.67
C GLY A 16 -1.74 -37.09 18.90
N LEU A 17 -2.89 -37.15 18.21
CA LEU A 17 -4.02 -36.28 18.47
C LEU A 17 -4.88 -36.92 19.56
N VAL A 18 -5.02 -36.22 20.69
CA VAL A 18 -6.06 -36.47 21.67
C VAL A 18 -6.82 -35.17 21.86
N SER A 19 -8.10 -35.18 21.50
CA SER A 19 -9.08 -34.27 22.10
C SER A 19 -10.40 -35.01 22.20
N ALA A 20 -10.93 -34.93 23.41
CA ALA A 20 -11.98 -35.73 23.98
C ALA A 20 -13.36 -35.45 23.37
N LEU A 21 -14.16 -36.51 23.30
CA LEU A 21 -15.61 -36.46 23.18
C LEU A 21 -16.19 -36.34 24.60
N ASP A 22 -17.02 -35.33 24.82
CA ASP A 22 -18.11 -35.41 25.80
C ASP A 22 -19.35 -34.79 25.14
N ASP A 23 -20.40 -35.60 25.06
CA ASP A 23 -21.69 -35.30 24.45
C ASP A 23 -22.67 -34.75 25.49
N GLY A 24 -23.31 -33.62 25.21
CA GLY A 24 -24.46 -33.09 25.94
C GLY A 24 -25.47 -32.47 24.97
N PRO A 25 -26.78 -32.72 25.12
CA PRO A 25 -27.78 -32.37 24.11
C PRO A 25 -28.23 -30.90 24.23
N ASP A 26 -28.76 -30.39 23.12
CA ASP A 26 -29.45 -29.10 22.93
C ASP A 26 -28.61 -27.89 22.48
N GLY A 27 -28.91 -27.42 21.25
CA GLY A 27 -28.54 -26.09 20.76
C GLY A 27 -27.70 -26.05 19.48
N SER A 28 -28.21 -26.59 18.37
CA SER A 28 -27.55 -26.50 17.06
C SER A 28 -27.73 -25.12 16.42
N ASP A 29 -26.74 -24.24 16.57
CA ASP A 29 -26.49 -23.13 15.64
C ASP A 29 -24.98 -22.83 15.55
N ARG A 30 -24.23 -23.81 15.02
CA ARG A 30 -22.80 -23.66 14.70
C ARG A 30 -22.57 -23.97 13.22
N ALA A 31 -22.01 -22.99 12.52
CA ALA A 31 -21.58 -23.12 11.13
C ALA A 31 -20.52 -24.21 11.00
N ARG A 32 -20.79 -25.25 10.18
CA ARG A 32 -19.81 -26.27 9.80
C ARG A 32 -19.01 -25.76 8.59
N PRO A 33 -17.68 -25.58 8.66
CA PRO A 33 -16.88 -25.30 7.48
C PRO A 33 -16.76 -26.57 6.64
N THR A 34 -17.32 -26.55 5.43
CA THR A 34 -17.05 -27.57 4.42
C THR A 34 -15.60 -27.45 3.97
N VAL A 35 -14.78 -28.46 4.22
CA VAL A 35 -13.41 -28.54 3.70
C VAL A 35 -13.49 -28.80 2.20
N THR A 36 -13.40 -27.74 1.39
CA THR A 36 -13.08 -27.85 -0.03
C THR A 36 -11.59 -28.10 -0.19
N GLY A 37 -11.24 -29.22 -0.83
CA GLY A 37 -9.85 -29.63 -1.06
C GLY A 37 -9.02 -28.61 -1.84
N SER A 38 -7.72 -28.59 -1.57
CA SER A 38 -6.75 -27.70 -2.21
C SER A 38 -6.70 -27.91 -3.73
N PRO A 39 -6.71 -26.85 -4.56
CA PRO A 39 -6.54 -27.01 -5.99
C PRO A 39 -5.12 -27.45 -6.33
N SER A 40 -4.98 -28.49 -7.15
CA SER A 40 -3.69 -28.92 -7.69
C SER A 40 -3.08 -27.82 -8.56
N VAL A 41 -1.84 -27.44 -8.24
CA VAL A 41 -1.04 -26.51 -9.05
C VAL A 41 -0.62 -27.22 -10.33
N LEU A 42 -1.23 -26.85 -11.46
CA LEU A 42 -0.73 -27.26 -12.78
C LEU A 42 0.59 -26.51 -13.07
N PRO A 43 1.64 -27.19 -13.57
CA PRO A 43 2.88 -26.53 -13.94
C PRO A 43 2.66 -25.56 -15.10
N MET A 44 3.28 -24.37 -15.03
CA MET A 44 3.17 -23.34 -16.06
C MET A 44 3.78 -23.82 -17.39
N PRO A 45 3.16 -23.51 -18.54
CA PRO A 45 3.78 -23.76 -19.84
C PRO A 45 5.02 -22.87 -20.04
N ALA A 46 6.07 -23.45 -20.62
CA ALA A 46 7.34 -22.78 -20.90
C ALA A 46 7.16 -21.54 -21.79
N VAL A 47 7.90 -20.48 -21.46
CA VAL A 47 7.98 -19.23 -22.22
C VAL A 47 8.76 -19.49 -23.52
N PRO A 48 8.19 -19.27 -24.72
CA PRO A 48 8.97 -19.32 -25.95
C PRO A 48 9.79 -18.02 -26.13
N SER A 49 11.10 -18.16 -26.23
CA SER A 49 12.03 -17.10 -26.60
C SER A 49 11.69 -16.54 -27.98
N ARG A 50 11.40 -15.23 -28.05
CA ARG A 50 11.18 -14.53 -29.32
C ARG A 50 12.51 -14.27 -30.03
N THR A 51 12.67 -14.89 -31.19
CA THR A 51 13.63 -14.52 -32.22
C THR A 51 13.25 -13.18 -32.84
N THR A 52 14.21 -12.28 -32.93
CA THR A 52 14.11 -10.97 -33.58
C THR A 52 14.24 -11.13 -35.10
N ASN A 53 13.24 -10.69 -35.86
CA ASN A 53 13.44 -10.27 -37.26
C ASN A 53 12.45 -9.15 -37.60
N SER A 54 13.00 -7.94 -37.78
CA SER A 54 12.33 -6.80 -38.41
C SER A 54 12.43 -6.91 -39.94
N PRO A 55 11.48 -6.32 -40.68
CA PRO A 55 11.87 -5.34 -41.68
C PRO A 55 11.06 -4.03 -41.62
N SER A 56 11.76 -2.94 -41.90
CA SER A 56 11.27 -1.55 -42.01
C SER A 56 10.64 -1.24 -43.39
N PRO A 57 10.00 -0.07 -43.58
CA PRO A 57 8.72 0.09 -44.29
C PRO A 57 8.84 0.57 -45.75
N LYS A 58 7.73 0.49 -46.50
CA LYS A 58 7.56 1.19 -47.78
C LYS A 58 6.44 2.23 -47.72
N MET A 59 6.81 3.46 -48.06
CA MET A 59 5.97 4.61 -48.33
C MET A 59 4.98 4.36 -49.46
N SER A 60 3.77 4.94 -49.36
CA SER A 60 3.00 5.46 -50.51
C SER A 60 1.90 6.41 -50.04
N SER A 61 1.84 7.57 -50.68
CA SER A 61 0.77 8.58 -50.71
C SER A 61 1.05 9.41 -51.98
N PRO A 62 0.05 9.95 -52.74
CA PRO A 62 -0.90 10.92 -52.17
C PRO A 62 -2.30 11.13 -52.84
N LYS A 63 -3.21 11.73 -52.04
CA LYS A 63 -4.22 12.79 -52.36
C LYS A 63 -5.47 12.45 -53.22
N PRO A 64 -6.49 13.35 -53.31
CA PRO A 64 -7.31 13.95 -52.24
C PRO A 64 -8.83 13.91 -52.58
N ASN A 65 -9.75 14.09 -51.63
CA ASN A 65 -11.06 14.66 -51.99
C ASN A 65 -11.70 15.50 -50.89
N LYS A 66 -12.24 16.65 -51.33
CA LYS A 66 -12.96 17.66 -50.55
C LYS A 66 -14.44 17.27 -50.46
N ALA A 67 -15.08 17.49 -49.31
CA ALA A 67 -16.45 18.02 -49.27
C ALA A 67 -16.75 18.62 -47.89
N LYS A 68 -17.02 19.93 -47.88
CA LYS A 68 -17.64 20.67 -46.79
C LYS A 68 -19.11 20.26 -46.67
N ARG A 69 -19.65 20.13 -45.46
CA ARG A 69 -21.02 20.58 -45.18
C ARG A 69 -21.20 21.00 -43.72
N THR A 70 -21.38 22.30 -43.56
CA THR A 70 -21.88 23.01 -42.39
C THR A 70 -23.35 22.70 -42.16
N GLN A 71 -23.75 22.36 -40.94
CA GLN A 71 -25.13 22.57 -40.45
C GLN A 71 -25.10 23.14 -39.04
N LYS A 72 -25.89 24.21 -38.88
CA LYS A 72 -26.05 25.06 -37.70
C LYS A 72 -27.30 24.60 -36.92
N ALA A 73 -27.30 24.88 -35.62
CA ALA A 73 -28.19 24.41 -34.55
C ALA A 73 -29.71 24.64 -34.74
N PRO A 74 -30.52 24.13 -33.79
CA PRO A 74 -31.15 25.08 -32.88
C PRO A 74 -30.98 24.74 -31.39
N SER A 75 -30.86 25.81 -30.59
CA SER A 75 -30.78 25.82 -29.14
C SER A 75 -32.03 25.25 -28.48
N ALA A 76 -31.84 24.34 -27.53
CA ALA A 76 -32.83 23.96 -26.54
C ALA A 76 -32.36 24.41 -25.15
N THR A 77 -33.12 25.31 -24.53
CA THR A 77 -32.89 25.85 -23.18
C THR A 77 -33.04 24.75 -22.13
N PRO A 78 -32.02 24.46 -21.28
CA PRO A 78 -32.22 23.52 -20.18
C PRO A 78 -32.95 24.22 -19.04
N ARG A 79 -34.19 23.77 -18.80
CA ARG A 79 -34.99 24.08 -17.61
C ARG A 79 -34.22 23.60 -16.38
N ALA A 80 -33.86 24.53 -15.49
CA ALA A 80 -33.19 24.23 -14.23
C ALA A 80 -34.02 23.24 -13.40
N ARG A 81 -33.53 22.01 -13.25
CA ARG A 81 -33.93 21.13 -12.14
C ARG A 81 -33.01 21.48 -10.98
N GLY A 82 -33.58 22.06 -9.93
CA GLY A 82 -32.90 22.26 -8.66
C GLY A 82 -32.54 20.90 -8.07
N GLY A 83 -31.32 20.44 -8.36
CA GLY A 83 -30.57 19.58 -7.47
C GLY A 83 -29.70 20.50 -6.62
N SER A 84 -29.82 20.39 -5.30
CA SER A 84 -28.85 21.02 -4.39
C SER A 84 -27.43 20.72 -4.89
N PRO A 85 -26.54 21.72 -4.97
CA PRO A 85 -25.15 21.46 -5.32
C PRO A 85 -24.60 20.47 -4.29
N ALA A 86 -24.09 19.34 -4.76
CA ALA A 86 -23.15 18.56 -3.97
C ALA A 86 -22.04 19.51 -3.50
N PRO A 87 -21.49 19.35 -2.27
CA PRO A 87 -20.52 20.28 -1.73
C PRO A 87 -19.40 20.48 -2.74
N ASN A 88 -19.16 21.74 -3.11
CA ASN A 88 -18.12 22.11 -4.06
C ASN A 88 -16.78 21.47 -3.63
N GLY A 89 -16.31 20.51 -4.41
CA GLY A 89 -14.89 20.14 -4.51
C GLY A 89 -14.30 19.26 -3.40
N SER A 90 -14.96 18.16 -3.00
CA SER A 90 -14.25 17.11 -2.25
C SER A 90 -13.07 16.60 -3.09
N ALA A 91 -11.86 16.88 -2.62
CA ALA A 91 -10.65 16.46 -3.31
C ALA A 91 -10.67 14.93 -3.47
N ARG A 92 -10.51 14.45 -4.72
CA ARG A 92 -10.52 13.02 -5.03
C ARG A 92 -9.14 12.44 -4.75
N LEU A 93 -9.04 11.26 -4.17
CA LEU A 93 -7.73 10.62 -4.06
C LEU A 93 -7.15 10.35 -5.45
N TYR A 94 -5.85 10.58 -5.60
CA TYR A 94 -5.13 10.38 -6.86
C TYR A 94 -4.92 8.88 -7.12
N ARG A 95 -5.25 8.47 -8.34
CA ARG A 95 -4.99 7.11 -8.84
C ARG A 95 -3.63 7.09 -9.54
N HIS A 96 -2.65 6.40 -8.96
CA HIS A 96 -1.31 6.31 -9.52
C HIS A 96 -1.30 5.49 -10.82
N ALA A 97 -0.98 6.14 -11.94
CA ALA A 97 -1.05 5.57 -13.28
C ALA A 97 -0.03 4.45 -13.55
N ASP A 98 1.07 4.42 -12.80
CA ASP A 98 2.16 3.43 -12.96
C ASP A 98 2.06 2.31 -11.91
N SER A 99 0.87 2.07 -11.34
CA SER A 99 0.64 0.95 -10.43
C SER A 99 0.72 -0.40 -11.12
N GLN A 100 1.20 -1.42 -10.39
CA GLN A 100 1.33 -2.80 -10.90
C GLN A 100 0.00 -3.37 -11.43
N VAL A 101 -1.13 -3.04 -10.80
CA VAL A 101 -2.45 -3.48 -11.28
C VAL A 101 -2.80 -2.86 -12.63
N LEU A 102 -2.45 -1.59 -12.86
CA LEU A 102 -2.65 -0.94 -14.15
C LEU A 102 -1.70 -1.47 -15.23
N GLU A 103 -0.45 -1.78 -14.86
CA GLU A 103 0.47 -2.49 -15.74
C GLU A 103 -0.11 -3.84 -16.17
N TRP A 104 -0.60 -4.62 -15.21
CA TRP A 104 -1.23 -5.92 -15.47
C TRP A 104 -2.44 -5.77 -16.41
N VAL A 105 -3.32 -4.79 -16.17
CA VAL A 105 -4.50 -4.53 -17.02
C VAL A 105 -4.09 -4.19 -18.47
N ARG A 106 -3.02 -3.41 -18.67
CA ARG A 106 -2.52 -3.06 -20.01
C ARG A 106 -1.91 -4.26 -20.75
N ALA A 107 -1.21 -5.13 -20.02
CA ALA A 107 -0.53 -6.28 -20.58
C ALA A 107 -1.48 -7.46 -20.88
N HIS A 108 -2.59 -7.60 -20.16
CA HIS A 108 -3.44 -8.80 -20.20
C HIS A 108 -4.79 -8.57 -20.91
N ARG A 109 -4.78 -7.94 -22.09
CA ARG A 109 -6.01 -7.47 -22.79
C ARG A 109 -7.09 -8.54 -22.99
N SER A 110 -6.70 -9.80 -23.21
CA SER A 110 -7.59 -10.94 -23.46
C SER A 110 -7.92 -11.77 -22.21
N ASP A 111 -7.38 -11.44 -21.04
CA ASP A 111 -7.68 -12.19 -19.81
C ASP A 111 -9.15 -11.95 -19.38
N PRO A 112 -9.95 -13.01 -19.15
CA PRO A 112 -11.37 -12.86 -18.81
C PRO A 112 -11.59 -12.13 -17.48
N ARG A 113 -10.60 -12.11 -16.58
CA ARG A 113 -10.66 -11.40 -15.30
C ARG A 113 -10.41 -9.89 -15.46
N ARG A 114 -9.82 -9.47 -16.57
CA ARG A 114 -9.37 -8.09 -16.79
C ARG A 114 -10.47 -7.04 -16.55
N PRO A 115 -11.70 -7.15 -17.11
CA PRO A 115 -12.73 -6.14 -16.89
C PRO A 115 -13.13 -6.00 -15.41
N LEU A 116 -13.14 -7.11 -14.66
CA LEU A 116 -13.48 -7.10 -13.25
C LEU A 116 -12.34 -6.50 -12.41
N ILE A 117 -11.10 -6.89 -12.66
CA ILE A 117 -9.91 -6.33 -11.98
C ILE A 117 -9.80 -4.83 -12.27
N GLU A 118 -10.03 -4.40 -13.51
CA GLU A 118 -9.99 -2.99 -13.91
C GLU A 118 -11.04 -2.19 -13.13
N SER A 119 -12.31 -2.60 -13.19
CA SER A 119 -13.43 -1.85 -12.58
C SER A 119 -13.48 -1.91 -11.05
N ARG A 120 -12.98 -2.97 -10.43
CA ARG A 120 -13.07 -3.17 -8.97
C ARG A 120 -11.80 -2.83 -8.20
N ILE A 121 -10.64 -2.96 -8.83
CA ILE A 121 -9.34 -2.77 -8.18
C ILE A 121 -8.59 -1.62 -8.85
N ALA A 122 -8.29 -1.73 -10.15
CA ALA A 122 -7.42 -0.78 -10.83
C ALA A 122 -7.98 0.64 -10.82
N ASP A 123 -9.31 0.80 -10.92
CA ASP A 123 -10.00 2.09 -10.92
C ASP A 123 -10.11 2.75 -9.53
N ARG A 124 -9.62 2.11 -8.48
CA ARG A 124 -9.59 2.69 -7.12
C ARG A 124 -8.25 3.39 -6.85
N PRO A 125 -8.26 4.61 -6.28
CA PRO A 125 -7.06 5.21 -5.72
C PRO A 125 -6.48 4.33 -4.62
N ALA A 126 -5.15 4.19 -4.62
CA ALA A 126 -4.39 3.47 -3.60
C ALA A 126 -3.12 4.28 -3.29
N ALA A 127 -2.58 4.08 -2.09
CA ALA A 127 -1.36 4.75 -1.67
C ALA A 127 -0.13 4.21 -2.42
N VAL A 128 0.87 5.06 -2.63
CA VAL A 128 2.16 4.67 -3.19
C VAL A 128 3.18 4.51 -2.08
N TRP A 129 3.73 3.30 -1.97
CA TRP A 129 4.66 2.92 -0.92
C TRP A 129 6.11 3.19 -1.32
N PHE A 130 6.88 3.71 -0.36
CA PHE A 130 8.32 3.92 -0.43
C PHE A 130 8.95 3.04 0.64
N ALA A 131 9.07 1.75 0.28
CA ALA A 131 9.40 0.66 1.19
C ALA A 131 10.86 0.19 1.08
N ASP A 132 11.67 0.83 0.23
CA ASP A 132 13.07 0.53 0.00
C ASP A 132 13.97 1.69 0.45
N PHE A 133 15.09 1.38 1.11
CA PHE A 133 16.06 2.39 1.55
C PHE A 133 16.94 2.84 0.37
N THR A 134 16.42 3.77 -0.43
CA THR A 134 17.14 4.34 -1.59
C THR A 134 17.28 5.87 -1.48
N PRO A 135 18.13 6.36 -0.55
CA PRO A 135 18.27 7.79 -0.26
C PRO A 135 18.63 8.62 -1.49
N SER A 136 19.40 8.07 -2.44
CA SER A 136 19.80 8.76 -3.67
C SER A 136 18.64 9.09 -4.62
N THR A 137 17.51 8.39 -4.54
CA THR A 137 16.41 8.53 -5.51
C THR A 137 15.07 8.94 -4.89
N VAL A 138 14.90 8.78 -3.58
CA VAL A 138 13.60 8.97 -2.90
C VAL A 138 12.95 10.32 -3.19
N THR A 139 13.70 11.43 -3.17
CA THR A 139 13.17 12.77 -3.47
C THR A 139 12.50 12.82 -4.84
N SER A 140 13.19 12.31 -5.87
CA SER A 140 12.68 12.31 -7.25
C SER A 140 11.48 11.40 -7.42
N ARG A 141 11.46 10.24 -6.73
CA ARG A 141 10.37 9.27 -6.80
C ARG A 141 9.11 9.81 -6.10
N VAL A 142 9.25 10.41 -4.92
CA VAL A 142 8.13 11.09 -4.22
C VAL A 142 7.59 12.20 -5.10
N ARG A 143 8.48 13.04 -5.66
CA ARG A 143 8.07 14.13 -6.55
C ARG A 143 7.37 13.64 -7.82
N ALA A 144 7.78 12.51 -8.39
CA ALA A 144 7.13 11.92 -9.56
C ALA A 144 5.68 11.51 -9.26
N VAL A 145 5.41 11.00 -8.05
CA VAL A 145 4.04 10.68 -7.61
C VAL A 145 3.24 11.94 -7.35
N THR A 146 3.76 12.84 -6.51
CA THR A 146 3.00 14.00 -6.03
C THR A 146 2.73 15.01 -7.13
N SER A 147 3.67 15.20 -8.06
CA SER A 147 3.54 16.19 -9.12
C SER A 147 2.52 15.81 -10.21
N ARG A 148 2.26 14.51 -10.41
CA ARG A 148 1.33 14.01 -11.44
C ARG A 148 -0.14 14.03 -11.03
N ALA A 149 -0.44 14.21 -9.75
CA ALA A 149 -1.81 14.44 -9.30
C ALA A 149 -2.35 15.74 -9.92
N GLY A 150 -3.47 15.65 -10.65
CA GLY A 150 -4.13 16.78 -11.29
C GLY A 150 -4.82 17.70 -10.29
N ALA A 151 -5.40 18.80 -10.78
CA ALA A 151 -6.18 19.72 -9.95
C ALA A 151 -7.33 18.98 -9.25
N GLY A 152 -7.45 19.18 -7.93
CA GLY A 152 -8.46 18.49 -7.11
C GLY A 152 -8.16 17.02 -6.82
N GLN A 153 -6.97 16.51 -7.18
CA GLN A 153 -6.53 15.16 -6.81
C GLN A 153 -5.48 15.18 -5.71
N VAL A 154 -5.61 14.31 -4.71
CA VAL A 154 -4.69 14.22 -3.56
C VAL A 154 -3.95 12.88 -3.58
N PRO A 155 -2.62 12.87 -3.79
CA PRO A 155 -1.80 11.67 -3.65
C PRO A 155 -1.71 11.21 -2.21
N VAL A 156 -1.69 9.89 -2.02
CA VAL A 156 -1.40 9.25 -0.74
C VAL A 156 -0.06 8.55 -0.88
N VAL A 157 0.90 8.87 -0.01
CA VAL A 157 2.25 8.29 0.00
C VAL A 157 2.55 7.66 1.36
N VAL A 158 3.33 6.57 1.35
CA VAL A 158 3.65 5.81 2.56
C VAL A 158 5.16 5.67 2.67
N PRO A 159 5.85 6.47 3.49
CA PRO A 159 7.20 6.13 3.93
C PRO A 159 7.13 4.88 4.81
N TYR A 160 7.89 3.85 4.45
CA TYR A 160 7.94 2.57 5.15
C TYR A 160 9.38 2.07 5.21
N ALA A 161 10.26 2.85 5.84
CA ALA A 161 11.70 2.63 5.84
C ALA A 161 12.33 2.74 7.24
N ILE A 162 11.54 2.69 8.32
CA ILE A 162 12.05 2.74 9.70
C ILE A 162 13.09 1.63 9.95
N PRO A 163 14.18 1.89 10.70
CA PRO A 163 15.13 0.84 11.07
C PRO A 163 14.47 -0.31 11.84
N GLN A 164 14.97 -1.54 11.64
CA GLN A 164 14.41 -2.76 12.24
C GLN A 164 12.92 -2.93 11.94
N ARG A 165 12.53 -2.61 10.69
CA ARG A 165 11.15 -2.76 10.21
C ARG A 165 10.73 -4.22 10.30
N ASP A 166 9.49 -4.45 10.70
CA ASP A 166 8.90 -5.79 10.81
C ASP A 166 9.65 -6.76 11.74
N CYS A 167 10.59 -6.29 12.56
CA CYS A 167 11.34 -7.12 13.50
C CYS A 167 12.00 -8.37 12.86
N GLY A 168 12.43 -8.30 11.59
CA GLY A 168 12.96 -9.48 10.87
C GLY A 168 11.89 -10.36 10.20
N GLY A 169 10.64 -9.90 10.12
CA GLY A 169 9.52 -10.58 9.50
C GLY A 169 9.54 -10.59 7.97
N ALA A 170 8.40 -10.93 7.35
CA ALA A 170 8.28 -11.07 5.90
C ALA A 170 8.52 -9.77 5.13
N SER A 171 8.35 -8.63 5.79
CA SER A 171 8.60 -7.28 5.29
C SER A 171 9.80 -6.62 5.96
N ASP A 172 10.78 -7.39 6.45
CA ASP A 172 12.03 -6.85 7.02
C ASP A 172 12.73 -5.84 6.09
N GLY A 173 13.58 -5.02 6.68
CA GLY A 173 14.40 -4.02 6.01
C GLY A 173 14.33 -2.67 6.72
N GLY A 174 14.23 -1.62 5.91
CA GLY A 174 14.33 -0.23 6.36
C GLY A 174 15.76 0.30 6.32
N ALA A 175 15.94 1.49 6.87
CA ALA A 175 17.23 2.14 6.99
C ALA A 175 18.16 1.37 7.94
N PRO A 176 19.50 1.45 7.75
CA PRO A 176 20.45 0.73 8.58
C PRO A 176 20.46 1.22 10.04
N ASP A 177 20.16 2.51 10.27
CA ASP A 177 20.11 3.14 11.57
C ASP A 177 19.23 4.41 11.53
N VAL A 178 19.03 5.01 12.71
CA VAL A 178 18.16 6.19 12.88
C VAL A 178 18.70 7.43 12.18
N GLY A 179 20.03 7.63 12.12
CA GLY A 179 20.61 8.77 11.41
C GLY A 179 20.39 8.66 9.90
N ALA A 180 20.61 7.47 9.35
CA ALA A 180 20.34 7.17 7.95
C ALA A 180 18.85 7.30 7.59
N TYR A 181 17.97 6.91 8.52
CA TYR A 181 16.52 7.12 8.39
C TYR A 181 16.16 8.60 8.36
N ASP A 182 16.71 9.39 9.28
CA ASP A 182 16.46 10.82 9.38
C ASP A 182 16.88 11.57 8.11
N ASP A 183 18.05 11.23 7.58
CA ASP A 183 18.54 11.74 6.29
C ASP A 183 17.64 11.32 5.11
N TRP A 184 17.10 10.11 5.15
CA TRP A 184 16.17 9.63 4.13
C TRP A 184 14.82 10.35 4.23
N ILE A 185 14.34 10.62 5.44
CA ILE A 185 13.11 11.37 5.71
C ILE A 185 13.19 12.81 5.22
N ASP A 186 14.34 13.48 5.39
CA ASP A 186 14.55 14.82 4.85
C ASP A 186 14.42 14.83 3.33
N ARG A 187 15.01 13.81 2.68
CA ARG A 187 14.93 13.63 1.22
C ARG A 187 13.53 13.25 0.76
N PHE A 188 12.81 12.42 1.52
CA PHE A 188 11.41 12.09 1.26
C PHE A 188 10.53 13.34 1.33
N ALA A 189 10.67 14.11 2.40
CA ALA A 189 9.90 15.34 2.63
C ALA A 189 10.17 16.40 1.56
N ALA A 190 11.42 16.56 1.12
CA ALA A 190 11.78 17.44 0.01
C ALA A 190 11.06 17.09 -1.31
N GLY A 191 10.66 15.83 -1.49
CA GLY A 191 9.91 15.36 -2.66
C GLY A 191 8.40 15.66 -2.62
N LEU A 192 7.84 16.02 -1.45
CA LEU A 192 6.39 16.21 -1.29
C LEU A 192 5.83 17.34 -2.17
N GLY A 193 6.64 18.37 -2.43
CA GLY A 193 6.19 19.57 -3.14
C GLY A 193 5.28 20.45 -2.28
N ALA A 194 4.49 21.33 -2.92
CA ALA A 194 3.66 22.33 -2.22
C ALA A 194 2.14 22.11 -2.37
N ARG A 195 1.73 21.01 -3.00
CA ARG A 195 0.31 20.64 -3.15
C ARG A 195 -0.13 19.76 -1.98
N GLU A 196 -1.43 19.69 -1.74
CA GLU A 196 -1.98 18.77 -0.74
C GLU A 196 -1.55 17.33 -1.05
N VAL A 197 -1.11 16.62 -0.02
CA VAL A 197 -0.67 15.21 -0.06
C VAL A 197 -1.02 14.58 1.29
N VAL A 198 -1.49 13.34 1.27
CA VAL A 198 -1.67 12.54 2.48
C VAL A 198 -0.43 11.67 2.66
N VAL A 199 0.11 11.65 3.86
CA VAL A 199 1.21 10.76 4.25
C VAL A 199 0.69 9.80 5.33
N ILE A 200 0.84 8.50 5.11
CA ILE A 200 0.63 7.48 6.15
C ILE A 200 2.01 7.08 6.65
N LEU A 201 2.38 7.54 7.84
CA LEU A 201 3.74 7.47 8.36
C LEU A 201 4.01 6.11 9.01
N GLU A 202 4.95 5.37 8.43
CA GLU A 202 5.56 4.15 8.95
C GLU A 202 4.55 3.15 9.54
N PRO A 203 3.79 2.44 8.67
CA PRO A 203 2.95 1.31 9.08
C PRO A 203 3.61 0.41 10.13
N ASP A 204 2.86 0.04 11.16
CA ASP A 204 3.23 -0.88 12.24
C ASP A 204 4.39 -0.45 13.15
N ALA A 205 5.11 0.63 12.84
CA ALA A 205 6.32 1.02 13.56
C ALA A 205 6.10 1.29 15.06
N LEU A 206 4.89 1.74 15.43
CA LEU A 206 4.46 1.97 16.81
C LEU A 206 3.75 0.77 17.43
N SER A 207 3.19 -0.12 16.62
CA SER A 207 2.38 -1.26 17.07
C SER A 207 3.24 -2.48 17.35
N GLN A 208 4.26 -2.70 16.52
CA GLN A 208 5.19 -3.82 16.55
C GLN A 208 6.55 -3.34 17.09
N THR A 209 6.75 -3.49 18.40
CA THR A 209 7.92 -2.94 19.12
C THR A 209 8.56 -3.95 20.08
N GLU A 210 8.07 -5.18 20.09
CA GLU A 210 8.41 -6.22 21.05
C GLU A 210 9.85 -6.73 20.85
N CYS A 211 10.37 -6.65 19.62
CA CYS A 211 11.76 -7.00 19.31
C CYS A 211 12.77 -5.92 19.73
N LEU A 212 12.31 -4.73 20.09
CA LEU A 212 13.17 -3.60 20.41
C LEU A 212 13.43 -3.52 21.92
N SER A 213 14.68 -3.23 22.27
CA SER A 213 15.03 -2.74 23.61
C SER A 213 14.34 -1.40 23.91
N GLU A 214 14.31 -1.02 25.19
CA GLU A 214 13.74 0.27 25.60
C GLU A 214 14.41 1.47 24.91
N GLY A 215 15.74 1.48 24.81
CA GLY A 215 16.49 2.51 24.10
C GLY A 215 16.10 2.58 22.61
N GLN A 216 16.03 1.43 21.93
CA GLN A 216 15.63 1.38 20.52
C GLN A 216 14.18 1.84 20.29
N ARG A 217 13.26 1.56 21.23
CA ARG A 217 11.90 2.10 21.16
C ARG A 217 11.90 3.62 21.30
N ALA A 218 12.64 4.15 22.27
CA ALA A 218 12.76 5.59 22.47
C ALA A 218 13.33 6.29 21.23
N ASP A 219 14.39 5.74 20.63
CA ASP A 219 15.01 6.25 19.41
C ASP A 219 14.03 6.21 18.23
N ARG A 220 13.28 5.11 18.06
CA ARG A 220 12.23 5.01 17.03
C ARG A 220 11.16 6.07 17.21
N TYR A 221 10.66 6.27 18.43
CA TYR A 221 9.62 7.28 18.70
C TYR A 221 10.14 8.70 18.44
N ALA A 222 11.38 9.00 18.82
CA ALA A 222 12.03 10.27 18.53
C ALA A 222 12.18 10.51 17.02
N ALA A 223 12.59 9.49 16.26
CA ALA A 223 12.71 9.53 14.80
C ALA A 223 11.35 9.80 14.13
N LEU A 224 10.29 9.11 14.56
CA LEU A 224 8.93 9.34 14.05
C LEU A 224 8.40 10.74 14.40
N ALA A 225 8.71 11.25 15.59
CA ALA A 225 8.34 12.61 15.98
C ALA A 225 9.05 13.65 15.09
N ARG A 226 10.33 13.43 14.77
CA ARG A 226 11.09 14.26 13.83
C ARG A 226 10.51 14.16 12.42
N ALA A 227 10.20 12.96 11.94
CA ALA A 227 9.67 12.73 10.61
C ALA A 227 8.38 13.51 10.33
N GLY A 228 7.40 13.46 11.25
CA GLY A 228 6.19 14.25 11.13
C GLY A 228 6.48 15.75 11.03
N ARG A 229 7.35 16.29 11.90
CA ARG A 229 7.73 17.72 11.87
C ARG A 229 8.39 18.12 10.56
N VAL A 230 9.33 17.30 10.08
CA VAL A 230 10.06 17.55 8.81
C VAL A 230 9.09 17.58 7.63
N MET A 231 8.14 16.64 7.57
CA MET A 231 7.13 16.60 6.50
C MET A 231 6.21 17.82 6.52
N LYS A 232 5.72 18.21 7.70
CA LYS A 232 4.87 19.41 7.87
C LYS A 232 5.62 20.70 7.54
N ALA A 233 6.90 20.79 7.90
CA ALA A 233 7.74 21.94 7.57
C ALA A 233 8.03 22.03 6.06
N ALA A 234 8.33 20.91 5.40
CA ALA A 234 8.60 20.86 3.97
C ALA A 234 7.35 21.16 3.12
N ASN A 235 6.18 20.74 3.59
CA ASN A 235 4.90 21.00 2.94
C ASN A 235 3.80 21.30 3.98
N PRO A 236 3.47 22.57 4.22
CA PRO A 236 2.40 22.96 5.15
C PRO A 236 1.01 22.43 4.78
N ARG A 237 0.80 21.96 3.54
CA ARG A 237 -0.45 21.33 3.08
C ARG A 237 -0.40 19.79 3.14
N ALA A 238 0.70 19.19 3.58
CA ALA A 238 0.73 17.75 3.83
C ALA A 238 -0.18 17.43 5.03
N ARG A 239 -0.94 16.34 4.92
CA ARG A 239 -1.72 15.75 6.00
C ARG A 239 -1.02 14.48 6.45
N VAL A 240 -0.41 14.49 7.63
CA VAL A 240 0.43 13.40 8.13
C VAL A 240 -0.36 12.57 9.15
N TYR A 241 -0.58 11.29 8.86
CA TYR A 241 -1.25 10.35 9.74
C TYR A 241 -0.26 9.31 10.23
N TYR A 242 -0.10 9.20 11.55
CA TYR A 242 0.73 8.17 12.15
C TYR A 242 -0.02 6.84 12.09
N ASP A 243 0.64 5.77 11.63
CA ASP A 243 0.04 4.45 11.76
C ASP A 243 -0.14 4.08 13.23
N ALA A 244 -1.31 3.50 13.53
CA ALA A 244 -1.71 3.12 14.87
C ALA A 244 -2.04 1.63 14.97
N GLY A 245 -1.60 0.80 14.03
CA GLY A 245 -1.94 -0.61 13.97
C GLY A 245 -3.41 -0.83 13.68
N HIS A 246 -4.07 -1.68 14.46
CA HIS A 246 -5.48 -2.01 14.29
C HIS A 246 -6.15 -2.41 15.61
N SER A 247 -7.48 -2.50 15.61
CA SER A 247 -8.32 -2.72 16.80
C SER A 247 -7.94 -3.94 17.65
N ASP A 248 -7.52 -5.03 16.99
CA ASP A 248 -7.16 -6.30 17.66
C ASP A 248 -5.65 -6.51 17.91
N TRP A 249 -4.84 -5.44 18.02
CA TRP A 249 -3.39 -5.58 18.26
C TRP A 249 -2.97 -5.18 19.67
N ASN A 250 -3.14 -3.91 20.02
CA ASN A 250 -2.68 -3.33 21.27
C ASN A 250 -3.86 -2.70 22.01
N PRO A 251 -3.90 -2.75 23.36
CA PRO A 251 -4.86 -1.96 24.12
C PRO A 251 -4.77 -0.48 23.72
N ALA A 252 -5.92 0.17 23.50
CA ALA A 252 -5.98 1.54 23.00
C ALA A 252 -5.16 2.53 23.85
N ALA A 253 -5.16 2.38 25.18
CA ALA A 253 -4.37 3.23 26.07
C ALA A 253 -2.86 3.06 25.86
N THR A 254 -2.39 1.83 25.64
CA THR A 254 -0.99 1.51 25.32
C THR A 254 -0.60 2.14 24.00
N GLN A 255 -1.39 1.93 22.95
CA GLN A 255 -1.10 2.49 21.63
C GLN A 255 -1.12 4.03 21.65
N ALA A 256 -2.07 4.64 22.37
CA ALA A 256 -2.13 6.08 22.55
C ALA A 256 -0.89 6.64 23.26
N ALA A 257 -0.32 5.93 24.25
CA ALA A 257 0.91 6.35 24.91
C ALA A 257 2.11 6.33 23.93
N ARG A 258 2.24 5.29 23.11
CA ARG A 258 3.28 5.19 22.07
C ARG A 258 3.14 6.30 21.03
N LEU A 259 1.92 6.55 20.55
CA LEU A 259 1.60 7.65 19.63
C LEU A 259 1.97 9.04 20.20
N ARG A 260 1.66 9.30 21.48
CA ARG A 260 2.07 10.55 22.14
C ARG A 260 3.58 10.69 22.21
N ALA A 261 4.29 9.63 22.60
CA ALA A 261 5.75 9.61 22.65
C ALA A 261 6.38 9.86 21.26
N ALA A 262 5.72 9.41 20.20
CA ALA A 262 6.14 9.63 18.82
C ALA A 262 5.65 10.96 18.21
N GLY A 263 5.06 11.86 18.99
CA GLY A 263 4.64 13.18 18.53
C GLY A 263 3.31 13.24 17.76
N ALA A 264 2.54 12.14 17.71
CA ALA A 264 1.27 12.11 16.98
C ALA A 264 0.19 13.02 17.60
N ALA A 265 0.34 13.44 18.86
CA ALA A 265 -0.57 14.34 19.56
C ALA A 265 -0.27 15.84 19.35
N SER A 266 0.72 16.18 18.52
CA SER A 266 1.09 17.56 18.21
C SER A 266 0.74 17.91 16.78
N ALA A 267 0.01 19.02 16.59
CA ALA A 267 -0.30 19.56 15.26
C ALA A 267 0.95 20.01 14.47
N ALA A 268 2.09 20.18 15.15
CA ALA A 268 3.37 20.46 14.49
C ALA A 268 3.93 19.26 13.72
N SER A 269 3.48 18.04 14.03
CA SER A 269 3.96 16.79 13.42
C SER A 269 2.87 15.94 12.79
N SER A 270 1.61 16.09 13.21
CA SER A 270 0.53 15.15 12.90
C SER A 270 -0.79 15.85 12.62
N ASP A 271 -1.59 15.23 11.75
CA ASP A 271 -2.99 15.55 11.46
C ASP A 271 -3.93 14.40 11.92
N GLY A 272 -3.41 13.38 12.60
CA GLY A 272 -4.18 12.28 13.19
C GLY A 272 -3.49 10.93 13.14
N ILE A 273 -4.30 9.87 13.18
CA ILE A 273 -3.86 8.48 13.06
C ILE A 273 -4.49 7.79 11.85
N PHE A 274 -3.88 6.69 11.41
CA PHE A 274 -4.43 5.75 10.46
C PHE A 274 -4.41 4.35 11.08
N THR A 275 -5.46 3.55 10.89
CA THR A 275 -5.52 2.17 11.40
C THR A 275 -5.83 1.18 10.27
N ASN A 276 -5.64 -0.11 10.55
CA ASN A 276 -5.98 -1.22 9.66
C ASN A 276 -5.14 -1.27 8.37
N VAL A 277 -3.93 -0.69 8.36
CA VAL A 277 -3.02 -0.80 7.20
C VAL A 277 -2.71 -2.27 6.97
N SER A 278 -2.97 -2.74 5.74
CA SER A 278 -2.69 -4.12 5.32
C SER A 278 -3.37 -5.21 6.17
N ASN A 279 -4.39 -4.88 6.95
CA ASN A 279 -5.13 -5.81 7.79
C ASN A 279 -6.60 -5.90 7.32
N PHE A 280 -7.42 -6.70 8.01
CA PHE A 280 -8.73 -7.16 7.56
C PHE A 280 -9.87 -6.92 8.55
N ASN A 281 -9.62 -6.16 9.62
CA ASN A 281 -10.65 -5.89 10.63
C ASN A 281 -11.83 -5.14 10.00
N ARG A 282 -13.03 -5.36 10.56
CA ARG A 282 -14.24 -4.68 10.08
C ARG A 282 -14.11 -3.19 10.36
N THR A 283 -14.68 -2.38 9.48
CA THR A 283 -14.73 -0.92 9.68
C THR A 283 -15.37 -0.53 11.01
N SER A 284 -16.37 -1.28 11.50
CA SER A 284 -17.00 -1.03 12.80
C SER A 284 -16.07 -1.28 13.99
N ASP A 285 -15.09 -2.16 13.83
CA ASP A 285 -14.18 -2.53 14.90
C ASP A 285 -13.04 -1.49 15.01
N GLU A 286 -12.76 -0.76 13.91
CA GLU A 286 -11.74 0.28 13.82
C GLU A 286 -12.23 1.70 14.20
N VAL A 287 -13.54 1.92 14.33
CA VAL A 287 -14.18 3.23 14.64
C VAL A 287 -14.62 3.28 16.10
#